data_AF-A0A0F9P5J3-F1
#
_entry.id   AF-A0A0F9P5J3-F1
#
_cell.length_a   1.000
_cell.length_b   1.000
_cell.length_c   1.000
_cell.angle_alpha   90.00
_cell.angle_beta   90.00
_cell.angle_gamma   90.00
#
_symmetry.space_group_name_H-M   'P 1'
#
loop_
_entity.id
_entity.type
_entity.pdbx_description
1 polymer ?
#
loop_
_entity_poly.entity_id
_entity_poly.type
_entity_poly.pdbx_seq_one_letter_code
_entity_poly.pdbx_strand_id
1 'polypeptide(L)'
;MINALGIDPGISGAVALLGSDGSVRFWNTPSIKTGGKRDYDSANMQELLLEALELAVEAENLPKGTNVEPLGLHLHAYIERAQAMPKQGVTSMFNYGKGFGLWLGLLRGIGIPHTLVSPRRWKAVMLSDMPKDKGASLLRAKQLFPLCTSQLQLVKDHNKAEALLIAAYGQRL
;
A
#
# COMPACT_ATOMS: atom_id res chain seq x y z
N MET A 1 -11.21 -3.01 -14.59
CA MET A 1 -10.67 -2.13 -13.54
C MET A 1 -9.16 -2.12 -13.68
N ILE A 2 -8.46 -1.03 -13.34
CA ILE A 2 -6.99 -1.05 -13.32
C ILE A 2 -6.51 -1.73 -12.04
N ASN A 3 -5.29 -2.27 -12.06
CA ASN A 3 -4.68 -2.79 -10.84
C ASN A 3 -4.39 -1.64 -9.86
N ALA A 4 -4.61 -1.86 -8.57
CA ALA A 4 -4.43 -0.84 -7.55
C ALA A 4 -3.41 -1.26 -6.50
N LEU A 5 -2.45 -0.38 -6.23
CA LEU A 5 -1.44 -0.58 -5.18
C LEU A 5 -1.77 0.28 -3.97
N GLY A 6 -2.20 -0.31 -2.86
CA GLY A 6 -2.40 0.39 -1.60
C GLY A 6 -1.13 0.41 -0.76
N ILE A 7 -0.75 1.59 -0.24
CA ILE A 7 0.47 1.77 0.55
C ILE A 7 0.15 2.44 1.89
N ASP A 8 0.45 1.74 2.98
CA ASP A 8 0.68 2.32 4.30
C ASP A 8 2.18 2.64 4.44
N PRO A 9 2.58 3.92 4.46
CA PRO A 9 3.98 4.33 4.36
C PRO A 9 4.78 4.16 5.67
N GLY A 10 4.15 3.73 6.77
CA GLY A 10 4.82 3.53 8.05
C GLY A 10 5.92 2.46 7.97
N ILE A 11 6.94 2.55 8.85
CA ILE A 11 8.02 1.55 8.86
C ILE A 11 7.52 0.15 9.20
N SER A 12 6.43 0.03 9.95
CA SER A 12 5.73 -1.24 10.20
C SER A 12 4.55 -1.45 9.25
N GLY A 13 4.34 -0.53 8.31
CA GLY A 13 3.25 -0.53 7.35
C GLY A 13 3.39 -1.64 6.32
N ALA A 14 2.53 -1.61 5.31
CA ALA A 14 2.48 -2.65 4.28
C ALA A 14 2.09 -2.07 2.92
N VAL A 15 2.29 -2.89 1.90
CA VAL A 15 1.83 -2.68 0.54
C VAL A 15 0.90 -3.82 0.15
N ALA A 16 -0.20 -3.50 -0.52
CA ALA A 16 -1.13 -4.47 -1.06
C ALA A 16 -1.41 -4.18 -2.54
N LEU A 17 -1.18 -5.16 -3.41
CA LEU A 17 -1.64 -5.12 -4.80
C LEU A 17 -3.01 -5.79 -4.85
N LEU A 18 -4.01 -5.04 -5.30
CA LEU A 18 -5.34 -5.54 -5.63
C LEU A 18 -5.45 -5.59 -7.17
N GLY A 19 -5.39 -6.81 -7.69
CA GLY A 19 -5.49 -7.08 -9.11
C GLY A 19 -6.89 -6.76 -9.66
N SER A 20 -6.94 -6.42 -10.94
CA SER A 20 -8.21 -6.21 -11.65
C SER A 20 -9.10 -7.45 -11.70
N ASP A 21 -8.49 -8.63 -11.57
CA ASP A 21 -9.10 -9.97 -11.47
C ASP A 21 -9.52 -10.33 -10.03
N GLY A 22 -9.28 -9.45 -9.06
CA GLY A 22 -9.55 -9.69 -7.64
C GLY A 22 -8.45 -10.45 -6.91
N SER A 23 -7.32 -10.74 -7.56
CA SER A 23 -6.14 -11.29 -6.89
C SER A 23 -5.55 -10.29 -5.88
N VAL A 24 -4.94 -10.80 -4.82
CA VAL A 24 -4.34 -9.97 -3.77
C VAL A 24 -2.93 -10.44 -3.46
N ARG A 25 -1.99 -9.51 -3.46
CA ARG A 25 -0.61 -9.74 -3.00
C ARG A 25 -0.23 -8.73 -1.93
N PHE A 26 0.54 -9.18 -0.94
CA PHE A 26 0.96 -8.36 0.20
C PHE A 26 2.47 -8.36 0.35
N TRP A 27 2.99 -7.22 0.77
CA TRP A 27 4.35 -7.06 1.25
C TRP A 27 4.33 -6.21 2.52
N ASN A 28 5.24 -6.48 3.45
CA ASN A 28 5.51 -5.52 4.53
C ASN A 28 6.42 -4.43 3.99
N THR A 29 6.38 -3.24 4.59
CA THR A 29 7.36 -2.19 4.26
C THR A 29 8.78 -2.72 4.50
N PRO A 30 9.62 -2.78 3.45
CA PRO A 30 11.00 -3.24 3.59
C PRO A 30 11.80 -2.36 4.55
N SER A 31 12.46 -3.00 5.50
CA SER A 31 13.24 -2.32 6.53
C SER A 31 14.37 -3.20 7.01
N ILE A 32 15.52 -2.62 7.30
CA ILE A 32 16.65 -3.31 7.91
C ILE A 32 16.85 -2.78 9.34
N LYS A 33 17.23 -3.67 10.26
CA LYS A 33 17.64 -3.28 11.60
C LYS A 33 19.16 -3.03 11.62
N THR A 34 19.58 -1.79 11.85
CA THR A 34 20.98 -1.39 12.00
C THR A 34 21.16 -0.64 13.33
N GLY A 35 22.22 -0.95 14.08
CA GLY A 35 22.51 -0.25 15.34
C GLY A 35 21.35 -0.23 16.36
N GLY A 36 20.54 -1.29 16.41
CA GLY A 36 19.38 -1.40 17.30
C GLY A 36 18.11 -0.67 16.84
N LYS A 37 18.17 0.14 15.77
CA LYS A 37 17.03 0.85 15.18
C LYS A 37 16.65 0.21 13.84
N ARG A 38 15.37 0.30 13.47
CA ARG A 38 14.93 -0.04 12.12
C ARG A 38 15.05 1.19 11.24
N ASP A 39 15.54 1.01 10.02
CA ASP A 39 15.46 2.00 8.97
C ASP A 39 14.80 1.41 7.72
N TYR A 40 14.26 2.28 6.87
CA TYR A 40 13.70 1.91 5.59
C TYR A 40 14.79 1.36 4.68
N ASP A 41 14.48 0.26 4.01
CA ASP A 41 15.35 -0.33 3.00
C ASP A 41 14.86 0.10 1.63
N SER A 42 15.36 1.25 1.16
CA SER A 42 14.89 1.86 -0.08
C SER A 42 15.17 1.02 -1.33
N ALA A 43 16.20 0.18 -1.30
CA ALA A 43 16.51 -0.73 -2.41
C ALA A 43 15.42 -1.82 -2.51
N ASN A 44 15.12 -2.51 -1.40
CA ASN A 44 14.04 -3.50 -1.39
C ASN A 44 12.64 -2.86 -1.55
N MET A 45 12.45 -1.60 -1.16
CA MET A 45 11.22 -0.85 -1.51
C MET A 45 11.09 -0.66 -3.02
N GLN A 46 12.19 -0.37 -3.73
CA GLN A 46 12.19 -0.24 -5.19
C GLN A 46 11.90 -1.58 -5.86
N GLU A 47 12.57 -2.65 -5.44
CA GLU A 47 12.37 -4.01 -5.98
C GLU A 47 10.92 -4.46 -5.85
N LEU A 48 10.30 -4.23 -4.68
CA LEU A 48 8.89 -4.51 -4.45
C LEU A 48 7.97 -3.76 -5.42
N LEU A 49 8.23 -2.47 -5.69
CA LEU A 49 7.42 -1.70 -6.63
C LEU A 49 7.57 -2.20 -8.07
N LEU A 50 8.77 -2.64 -8.45
CA LEU A 50 9.03 -3.26 -9.75
C LEU A 50 8.30 -4.60 -9.88
N GLU A 51 8.34 -5.46 -8.84
CA GLU A 51 7.58 -6.71 -8.78
C GLU A 51 6.07 -6.44 -8.92
N ALA A 52 5.54 -5.45 -8.20
CA ALA A 52 4.12 -5.09 -8.28
C ALA A 52 3.70 -4.61 -9.67
N LEU A 53 4.57 -3.86 -10.36
CA LEU A 53 4.32 -3.40 -11.72
C LEU A 53 4.36 -4.55 -12.73
N GLU A 54 5.33 -5.46 -12.62
CA GLU A 54 5.43 -6.65 -13.46
C GLU A 54 4.18 -7.51 -13.34
N LEU A 55 3.74 -7.81 -12.11
CA LEU A 55 2.51 -8.56 -11.86
C LEU A 55 1.26 -7.88 -12.43
N ALA A 56 1.17 -6.55 -12.35
CA ALA A 56 0.07 -5.79 -12.90
C ALA A 56 0.01 -5.88 -14.44
N VAL A 57 1.17 -5.84 -15.10
CA VAL A 57 1.29 -5.97 -16.56
C VAL A 57 0.97 -7.40 -17.02
N GLU A 58 1.48 -8.41 -16.32
CA GLU A 58 1.21 -9.82 -16.64
C GLU A 58 -0.28 -10.16 -16.57
N ALA A 59 -0.99 -9.63 -15.57
CA ALA A 59 -2.43 -9.86 -15.39
C ALA A 59 -3.28 -9.38 -16.58
N GLU A 60 -2.78 -8.43 -17.38
CA GLU A 60 -3.50 -7.88 -18.53
C GLU A 60 -3.35 -8.70 -19.82
N ASN A 61 -2.57 -9.80 -19.82
CA ASN A 61 -2.32 -10.65 -21.00
C ASN A 61 -1.93 -9.87 -22.26
N LEU A 62 -1.20 -8.77 -22.11
CA LEU A 62 -0.82 -7.90 -23.23
C LEU A 62 0.14 -8.65 -24.18
N PRO A 63 -0.02 -8.54 -25.51
CA PRO A 63 0.91 -9.14 -26.45
C PRO A 63 2.31 -8.58 -26.25
N LYS A 64 3.30 -9.46 -26.03
CA LYS A 64 4.72 -9.07 -25.96
C LYS A 64 5.10 -8.34 -27.26
N GLY A 65 5.46 -7.05 -27.17
CA GLY A 65 5.91 -6.24 -28.31
C GLY A 65 4.92 -5.19 -28.81
N THR A 66 3.78 -4.96 -28.15
CA THR A 66 3.01 -3.72 -28.36
C THR A 66 3.82 -2.53 -27.88
N ASN A 67 3.89 -1.46 -28.68
CA ASN A 67 4.42 -0.15 -28.25
C ASN A 67 3.71 0.23 -26.95
N VAL A 68 4.41 0.11 -25.85
CA VAL A 68 3.81 0.09 -24.52
C VAL A 68 3.17 1.45 -24.29
N GLU A 69 1.86 1.43 -24.06
CA GLU A 69 1.18 2.50 -23.33
C GLU A 69 2.04 2.91 -22.13
N PRO A 70 2.11 4.20 -21.75
CA PRO A 70 2.96 4.63 -20.66
C PRO A 70 2.73 3.72 -19.45
N LEU A 71 3.80 3.09 -18.92
CA LEU A 71 3.81 2.09 -17.83
C LEU A 71 2.86 2.41 -16.65
N GLY A 72 2.51 3.69 -16.49
CA GLY A 72 1.50 4.17 -15.55
C GLY A 72 0.03 3.86 -15.85
N LEU A 73 -0.35 3.20 -16.95
CA LEU A 73 -1.77 2.87 -17.18
C LEU A 73 -2.21 1.53 -16.55
N HIS A 74 -1.28 0.62 -16.24
CA HIS A 74 -1.61 -0.73 -15.74
C HIS A 74 -1.76 -0.79 -14.22
N LEU A 75 -1.11 0.14 -13.51
CA LEU A 75 -1.04 0.17 -12.05
C LEU A 75 -1.13 1.61 -11.54
N HIS A 76 -2.03 1.84 -10.58
CA HIS A 76 -2.10 3.12 -9.87
C HIS A 76 -1.92 2.92 -8.37
N ALA A 77 -1.02 3.70 -7.77
CA ALA A 77 -0.74 3.63 -6.34
C ALA A 77 -1.60 4.61 -5.52
N TYR A 78 -2.20 4.12 -4.45
CA TYR A 78 -2.94 4.88 -3.47
C TYR A 78 -2.18 4.82 -2.16
N ILE A 79 -1.62 5.95 -1.75
CA ILE A 79 -0.76 6.04 -0.57
C ILE A 79 -1.44 6.88 0.51
N GLU A 80 -1.47 6.36 1.74
CA GLU A 80 -2.00 7.14 2.85
C GLU A 80 -1.16 8.42 3.03
N ARG A 81 -1.84 9.56 3.06
CA ARG A 81 -1.22 10.87 3.19
C ARG A 81 -0.63 11.00 4.60
N ALA A 82 0.66 11.32 4.67
CA ALA A 82 1.29 11.72 5.93
C ALA A 82 0.62 12.98 6.51
N GLN A 83 0.37 12.96 7.82
CA GLN A 83 -0.20 14.09 8.55
C GLN A 83 0.69 14.44 9.74
N ALA A 84 0.79 15.73 10.05
CA ALA A 84 1.38 16.15 11.32
C ALA A 84 0.51 15.61 12.47
N MET A 85 1.14 14.91 13.41
CA MET A 85 0.47 14.38 14.60
C MET A 85 0.96 15.14 15.83
N PRO A 86 0.20 16.13 16.33
CA PRO A 86 0.54 16.82 17.56
C PRO A 86 0.76 15.82 18.69
N LYS A 87 1.75 16.08 19.55
CA LYS A 87 2.15 15.23 20.70
C LYS A 87 2.90 13.92 20.34
N GLN A 88 3.23 13.67 19.06
CA GLN A 88 4.21 12.62 18.72
C GLN A 88 5.65 13.10 18.91
N GLY A 89 6.56 12.16 19.18
CA GLY A 89 7.99 12.42 19.27
C GLY A 89 8.57 12.89 17.92
N VAL A 90 9.36 13.97 17.96
CA VAL A 90 9.91 14.61 16.75
C VAL A 90 10.76 13.66 15.89
N THR A 91 11.52 12.76 16.52
CA THR A 91 12.31 11.74 15.81
C THR A 91 11.43 10.75 15.06
N SER A 92 10.33 10.29 15.68
CA SER A 92 9.38 9.38 15.03
C SER A 92 8.67 10.05 13.86
N MET A 93 8.26 11.31 14.03
CA MET A 93 7.65 12.10 12.95
C MET A 93 8.61 12.33 11.78
N PHE A 94 9.88 12.65 12.06
CA PHE A 94 10.89 12.80 11.02
C PHE A 94 11.13 11.49 10.25
N ASN A 95 11.28 10.36 10.98
CA ASN A 95 11.45 9.05 10.35
C ASN A 95 10.24 8.64 9.51
N TYR A 96 9.02 8.88 9.99
CA TYR A 96 7.81 8.63 9.21
C TYR A 96 7.75 9.52 7.96
N GLY A 97 8.09 10.81 8.08
CA GLY A 97 8.20 11.74 6.95
C GLY A 97 9.24 11.29 5.92
N LYS A 98 10.40 10.79 6.37
CA LYS A 98 11.42 10.18 5.51
C LYS A 98 10.86 8.99 4.73
N GLY A 99 10.20 8.05 5.41
CA GLY A 99 9.57 6.90 4.77
C GLY A 99 8.52 7.27 3.74
N PHE A 100 7.63 8.20 4.08
CA PHE A 100 6.65 8.75 3.15
C PHE A 100 7.32 9.37 1.92
N GLY A 101 8.37 10.18 2.12
CA GLY A 101 9.15 10.78 1.04
C GLY A 101 9.83 9.75 0.14
N LEU A 102 10.38 8.66 0.72
CA LEU A 102 10.97 7.56 -0.05
C LEU A 102 9.93 6.89 -0.97
N TRP A 103 8.74 6.58 -0.45
CA TRP A 103 7.67 6.01 -1.29
C TRP A 103 7.29 6.93 -2.45
N LEU A 104 7.10 8.23 -2.20
CA LEU A 104 6.76 9.19 -3.27
C LEU A 104 7.87 9.31 -4.30
N GLY A 105 9.12 9.40 -3.85
CA GLY A 105 10.29 9.49 -4.71
C GLY A 105 10.44 8.25 -5.60
N LEU A 106 10.28 7.06 -5.03
CA LEU A 106 10.38 5.79 -5.76
C LEU A 106 9.23 5.63 -6.77
N LEU A 107 7.98 5.87 -6.35
CA LEU A 107 6.83 5.82 -7.26
C LEU A 107 7.04 6.74 -8.47
N ARG A 108 7.45 7.99 -8.22
CA ARG A 108 7.73 8.96 -9.28
C ARG A 108 8.93 8.58 -10.13
N GLY A 109 9.98 8.04 -9.52
CA GLY A 109 11.20 7.61 -10.20
C GLY A 109 10.98 6.41 -11.12
N ILE A 110 10.13 5.46 -10.72
CA ILE A 110 9.74 4.30 -11.54
C ILE A 110 8.70 4.69 -12.59
N GLY A 111 7.90 5.73 -12.35
CA GLY A 111 6.82 6.16 -13.24
C GLY A 111 5.45 5.56 -12.91
N ILE A 112 5.26 5.07 -11.69
CA ILE A 112 3.95 4.60 -11.19
C ILE A 112 3.13 5.83 -10.76
N PRO A 113 1.99 6.13 -11.42
CA PRO A 113 1.13 7.22 -11.00
C PRO A 113 0.55 6.91 -9.63
N HIS A 114 0.36 7.96 -8.85
CA HIS A 114 -0.11 7.81 -7.48
C HIS A 114 -1.06 8.91 -7.05
N THR A 115 -1.88 8.59 -6.05
CA THR A 115 -2.81 9.51 -5.41
C THR A 115 -2.66 9.44 -3.90
N LEU A 116 -2.56 10.62 -3.27
CA LEU A 116 -2.53 10.73 -1.81
C LEU A 116 -3.94 10.60 -1.25
N VAL A 117 -4.17 9.55 -0.45
CA VAL A 117 -5.45 9.27 0.18
C VAL A 117 -5.44 9.77 1.63
N SER A 118 -6.44 10.54 2.03
CA SER A 118 -6.56 11.01 3.42
C SER A 118 -6.99 9.86 4.35
N PRO A 119 -6.29 9.63 5.49
CA PRO A 119 -6.68 8.63 6.48
C PRO A 119 -8.16 8.76 6.88
N ARG A 120 -8.61 9.99 7.15
CA ARG A 120 -9.98 10.28 7.55
C ARG A 120 -10.99 9.90 6.48
N ARG A 121 -10.68 10.13 5.19
CA ARG A 121 -11.63 9.89 4.09
C ARG A 121 -11.80 8.41 3.82
N TRP A 122 -10.71 7.68 3.65
CA TRP A 122 -10.81 6.25 3.35
C TRP A 122 -11.38 5.48 4.53
N LYS A 123 -10.99 5.82 5.78
CA LYS A 123 -11.56 5.17 6.97
C LYS A 123 -13.05 5.44 7.11
N ALA A 124 -13.52 6.65 6.80
CA ALA A 124 -14.96 6.96 6.85
C ALA A 124 -15.78 6.12 5.86
N VAL A 125 -15.22 5.80 4.69
CA VAL A 125 -15.91 5.01 3.66
C VAL A 125 -15.75 3.50 3.90
N MET A 126 -14.54 3.05 4.23
CA MET A 126 -14.24 1.63 4.32
C MET A 126 -14.65 1.05 5.68
N LEU A 127 -14.61 1.85 6.75
CA LEU A 127 -14.82 1.41 8.14
C LEU A 127 -16.06 2.05 8.78
N SER A 128 -17.01 2.57 7.98
CA SER A 128 -18.24 3.22 8.46
C SER A 128 -18.99 2.41 9.52
N ASP A 129 -19.13 1.11 9.26
CA ASP A 129 -19.92 0.18 10.07
C ASP A 129 -19.05 -0.71 10.97
N MET A 130 -17.81 -0.30 11.21
CA MET A 130 -16.84 -1.08 11.97
C MET A 130 -16.63 -0.52 13.39
N PRO A 131 -16.31 -1.39 14.37
CA PRO A 131 -15.81 -0.94 15.67
C PRO A 131 -14.58 -0.03 15.54
N LYS A 132 -14.36 0.88 16.50
CA LYS A 132 -13.22 1.81 16.49
C LYS A 132 -12.00 1.20 17.20
N ASP A 133 -11.54 0.04 16.75
CA ASP A 133 -10.35 -0.64 17.29
C ASP A 133 -9.37 -1.10 16.20
N LYS A 134 -8.22 -1.63 16.61
CA LYS A 134 -7.16 -2.07 15.68
C LYS A 134 -7.56 -3.28 14.82
N GLY A 135 -8.55 -4.05 15.25
CA GLY A 135 -9.10 -5.21 14.53
C GLY A 135 -10.12 -4.82 13.45
N ALA A 136 -10.61 -3.58 13.45
CA ALA A 136 -11.59 -3.08 12.49
C ALA A 136 -11.15 -3.29 11.04
N SER A 137 -9.92 -2.89 10.70
CA SER A 137 -9.38 -3.04 9.34
C SER A 137 -9.24 -4.51 8.96
N LEU A 138 -8.78 -5.37 9.87
CA LEU A 138 -8.67 -6.81 9.63
C LEU A 138 -10.04 -7.44 9.35
N LEU A 139 -11.02 -7.16 10.19
CA LEU A 139 -12.37 -7.70 10.03
C LEU A 139 -12.99 -7.21 8.72
N ARG A 140 -12.83 -5.93 8.40
CA ARG A 140 -13.37 -5.37 7.14
C ARG A 140 -12.69 -5.96 5.92
N ALA A 141 -11.37 -6.08 5.93
CA ALA A 141 -10.63 -6.69 4.83
C ALA A 141 -11.08 -8.13 4.58
N LYS A 142 -11.28 -8.94 5.63
CA LYS A 142 -11.79 -10.32 5.51
C LYS A 142 -13.22 -10.38 4.97
N GLN A 143 -14.07 -9.43 5.33
CA GLN A 143 -15.44 -9.34 4.80
C GLN A 143 -15.45 -9.01 3.30
N LEU A 144 -14.57 -8.09 2.86
CA LEU A 144 -14.53 -7.63 1.47
C LEU A 144 -13.73 -8.56 0.56
N PHE A 145 -12.71 -9.22 1.09
CA PHE A 145 -11.75 -10.05 0.35
C PHE A 145 -11.57 -11.41 1.04
N PRO A 146 -12.61 -12.27 1.02
CA PRO A 146 -12.60 -13.53 1.77
C PRO A 146 -11.47 -14.48 1.33
N LEU A 147 -11.06 -14.41 0.06
CA LEU A 147 -10.04 -15.30 -0.52
C LEU A 147 -8.62 -15.06 0.00
N CYS A 148 -8.31 -13.86 0.54
CA CYS A 148 -6.98 -13.57 1.09
C CYS A 148 -6.95 -13.69 2.63
N THR A 149 -8.00 -14.24 3.25
CA THR A 149 -8.13 -14.34 4.72
C THR A 149 -6.98 -15.11 5.35
N SER A 150 -6.44 -16.14 4.68
CA SER A 150 -5.29 -16.93 5.14
C SER A 150 -4.02 -16.10 5.33
N GLN A 151 -3.90 -14.95 4.66
CA GLN A 151 -2.76 -14.01 4.78
C GLN A 151 -2.99 -12.89 5.80
N LEU A 152 -4.18 -12.84 6.42
CA LEU A 152 -4.63 -11.82 7.39
C LEU A 152 -5.00 -12.45 8.75
N GLN A 153 -4.26 -13.46 9.20
CA GLN A 153 -4.63 -14.23 10.40
C GLN A 153 -4.21 -13.57 11.71
N LEU A 154 -3.08 -12.85 11.70
CA LEU A 154 -2.46 -12.36 12.92
C LEU A 154 -2.85 -10.90 13.17
N VAL A 155 -2.88 -10.50 14.45
CA VAL A 155 -3.12 -9.09 14.82
C VAL A 155 -2.12 -8.15 14.14
N LYS A 156 -0.88 -8.60 13.94
CA LYS A 156 0.16 -7.81 13.24
C LYS A 156 -0.13 -7.57 11.75
N ASP A 157 -1.06 -8.33 11.15
CA ASP A 157 -1.44 -8.16 9.75
C ASP A 157 -2.41 -6.98 9.53
N HIS A 158 -2.76 -6.20 10.57
CA HIS A 158 -3.60 -5.01 10.44
C HIS A 158 -3.06 -4.01 9.40
N ASN A 159 -1.75 -3.85 9.29
CA ASN A 159 -1.15 -2.95 8.30
C ASN A 159 -1.37 -3.44 6.86
N LYS A 160 -1.33 -4.76 6.63
CA LYS A 160 -1.70 -5.36 5.33
C LYS A 160 -3.17 -5.12 5.02
N ALA A 161 -4.03 -5.26 6.03
CA ALA A 161 -5.45 -4.98 5.89
C ALA A 161 -5.72 -3.50 5.57
N GLU A 162 -5.04 -2.56 6.24
CA GLU A 162 -5.14 -1.13 5.92
C GLU A 162 -4.66 -0.84 4.50
N ALA A 163 -3.51 -1.39 4.08
CA ALA A 163 -3.00 -1.26 2.71
C ALA A 163 -4.02 -1.78 1.67
N LEU A 164 -4.63 -2.95 1.89
CA LEU A 164 -5.65 -3.48 0.99
C LEU A 164 -6.91 -2.61 0.94
N LEU A 165 -7.36 -2.09 2.09
CA LEU A 165 -8.52 -1.20 2.14
C LEU A 165 -8.23 0.16 1.47
N ILE A 166 -6.99 0.66 1.54
CA ILE A 166 -6.55 1.83 0.79
C ILE A 166 -6.60 1.56 -0.72
N ALA A 167 -6.10 0.41 -1.19
CA ALA A 167 -6.18 0.02 -2.60
C ALA A 167 -7.64 -0.05 -3.07
N ALA A 168 -8.49 -0.73 -2.31
CA ALA A 168 -9.91 -0.90 -2.59
C ALA A 168 -10.70 0.41 -2.57
N TYR A 169 -10.36 1.33 -1.65
CA TYR A 169 -10.92 2.68 -1.64
C TYR A 169 -10.48 3.45 -2.89
N GLY A 170 -9.20 3.34 -3.26
CA GLY A 170 -8.63 3.98 -4.44
C GLY A 170 -9.34 3.61 -5.73
N GLN A 171 -9.66 2.33 -5.94
CA GLN A 171 -10.43 1.86 -7.11
C GLN A 171 -11.85 2.47 -7.22
N ARG A 172 -12.34 3.14 -6.18
CA ARG A 172 -13.68 3.77 -6.14
C ARG A 172 -13.63 5.29 -6.28
N LEU A 173 -12.44 5.90 -6.39
CA LEU A 173 -12.26 7.34 -6.62
C LEU A 173 -12.57 7.70 -8.07
#